data_AF-A0ABD6M306-F1
#
_entry.id   AF-A0ABD6M306-F1
#
_cell.length_a   1.000
_cell.length_b   1.000
_cell.length_c   1.000
_cell.angle_alpha   90.00
_cell.angle_beta   90.00
_cell.angle_gamma   90.00
#
_symmetry.space_group_name_H-M   'P 1'
#
loop_
_entity.id
_entity.type
_entity.pdbx_description
1 polymer ?
#
loop_
_entity_poly.entity_id
_entity_poly.type
_entity_poly.pdbx_seq_one_letter_code
_entity_poly.pdbx_strand_id
1 'polypeptide(L)'
;MLTRDFLLNADCKTAFGAIEESLLWSAEQRAASLAATLACRPDDGPVWIFGYGSLMWNPALEFEESCTGTLVGWHRAFCLRLTAGRGTACQPGRMLALKEGGRTTGVAYRLPDASLEQELTLLWKREMITGCYLPTWCQLTLDDGRTVNALVFIMDPRHPLFEADTRAQVIAPLIATASGPLGTNAQYLFSLEQELSRLGMQDDCLNELIVTVKRLLGEVLPEGVMRPGFA
;
A
#
# COMPACT_ATOMS: atom_id res chain seq x y z
N MET A 1 -5.37 -4.91 -13.52
CA MET A 1 -5.51 -3.81 -12.53
C MET A 1 -6.82 -4.00 -11.80
N LEU A 2 -6.88 -3.77 -10.49
CA LEU A 2 -8.15 -3.86 -9.74
C LEU A 2 -9.00 -2.64 -10.06
N THR A 3 -10.17 -2.84 -10.66
CA THR A 3 -11.12 -1.76 -10.98
C THR A 3 -12.22 -1.67 -9.94
N ARG A 4 -12.87 -0.51 -9.85
CA ARG A 4 -14.05 -0.32 -8.98
C ARG A 4 -15.16 -1.32 -9.32
N ASP A 5 -15.48 -1.47 -10.60
CA ASP A 5 -16.47 -2.45 -11.07
C ASP A 5 -16.12 -3.88 -10.65
N PHE A 6 -14.83 -4.23 -10.65
CA PHE A 6 -14.38 -5.52 -10.17
C PHE A 6 -14.63 -5.67 -8.65
N LEU A 7 -14.27 -4.67 -7.84
CA LEU A 7 -14.48 -4.71 -6.38
C LEU A 7 -15.96 -4.75 -5.99
N LEU A 8 -16.84 -4.18 -6.82
CA LEU A 8 -18.29 -4.23 -6.65
C LEU A 8 -18.84 -5.63 -6.94
N ASN A 9 -18.42 -6.25 -8.04
CA ASN A 9 -19.11 -7.41 -8.62
C ASN A 9 -18.42 -8.76 -8.41
N ALA A 10 -17.12 -8.78 -8.13
CA ALA A 10 -16.34 -10.01 -8.11
C ALA A 10 -16.01 -10.50 -6.69
N ASP A 11 -15.90 -11.83 -6.55
CA ASP A 11 -15.25 -12.43 -5.39
C ASP A 11 -13.74 -12.13 -5.45
N CYS A 12 -13.20 -11.62 -4.35
CA CYS A 12 -11.78 -11.28 -4.24
C CYS A 12 -10.89 -12.52 -4.46
N LYS A 13 -11.39 -13.73 -4.18
CA LYS A 13 -10.66 -14.99 -4.46
C LYS A 13 -10.22 -15.09 -5.93
N THR A 14 -11.04 -14.62 -6.86
CA THR A 14 -10.79 -14.81 -8.30
C THR A 14 -9.72 -13.86 -8.86
N ALA A 15 -9.53 -12.67 -8.28
CA ALA A 15 -8.56 -11.68 -8.79
C ALA A 15 -7.14 -11.93 -8.32
N PHE A 16 -6.97 -12.37 -7.08
CA PHE A 16 -5.67 -12.48 -6.45
C PHE A 16 -5.05 -13.87 -6.62
N GLY A 17 -5.79 -14.83 -7.19
CA GLY A 17 -5.32 -16.20 -7.34
C GLY A 17 -5.47 -17.00 -6.02
N ALA A 18 -4.70 -18.08 -5.89
CA ALA A 18 -4.77 -18.97 -4.73
C ALA A 18 -4.21 -18.29 -3.47
N ILE A 19 -5.08 -17.64 -2.69
CA ILE A 19 -4.78 -17.18 -1.33
C ILE A 19 -5.07 -18.35 -0.38
N GLU A 20 -4.22 -18.54 0.63
CA GLU A 20 -4.45 -19.51 1.69
C GLU A 20 -5.78 -19.22 2.40
N GLU A 21 -6.68 -20.19 2.44
CA GLU A 21 -8.03 -19.99 2.98
C GLU A 21 -8.04 -19.56 4.45
N SER A 22 -7.04 -20.00 5.23
CA SER A 22 -6.86 -19.62 6.64
C SER A 22 -6.62 -18.12 6.83
N LEU A 23 -6.07 -17.45 5.81
CA LEU A 23 -5.75 -16.02 5.85
C LEU A 23 -6.89 -15.17 5.28
N LEU A 24 -7.78 -15.74 4.46
CA LEU A 24 -8.86 -14.99 3.85
C LEU A 24 -9.90 -14.56 4.87
N TRP A 25 -10.09 -13.26 5.00
CA TRP A 25 -11.16 -12.72 5.82
C TRP A 25 -12.52 -12.93 5.16
N SER A 26 -13.52 -13.26 5.97
CA SER A 26 -14.92 -13.28 5.54
C SER A 26 -15.48 -11.87 5.35
N ALA A 27 -16.67 -11.77 4.74
CA ALA A 27 -17.35 -10.47 4.62
C ALA A 27 -17.70 -9.89 6.00
N GLU A 28 -18.09 -10.76 6.94
CA GLU A 28 -18.42 -10.42 8.31
C GLU A 28 -17.19 -9.93 9.08
N GLN A 29 -16.03 -10.57 8.92
CA GLN A 29 -14.79 -10.13 9.55
C GLN A 29 -14.37 -8.73 9.05
N ARG A 30 -14.48 -8.49 7.74
CA ARG A 30 -14.24 -7.15 7.17
C ARG A 30 -15.22 -6.11 7.71
N ALA A 31 -16.51 -6.43 7.75
CA ALA A 31 -17.54 -5.53 8.26
C ALA A 31 -17.33 -5.21 9.75
N ALA A 32 -16.99 -6.22 10.57
CA ALA A 32 -16.69 -6.05 11.99
C ALA A 32 -15.44 -5.18 12.20
N SER A 33 -14.38 -5.39 11.41
CA SER A 33 -13.18 -4.53 11.43
C SER A 33 -13.49 -3.09 11.05
N LEU A 34 -14.31 -2.87 10.02
CA LEU A 34 -14.74 -1.54 9.60
C LEU A 34 -15.53 -0.85 10.72
N ALA A 35 -16.53 -1.52 11.28
CA ALA A 35 -17.34 -0.99 12.37
C ALA A 35 -16.49 -0.65 13.60
N ALA A 36 -15.57 -1.53 14.01
CA ALA A 36 -14.67 -1.27 15.12
C ALA A 36 -13.74 -0.08 14.86
N THR A 37 -13.26 0.07 13.62
CA THR A 37 -12.42 1.20 13.22
C THR A 37 -13.20 2.52 13.29
N LEU A 38 -14.43 2.55 12.76
CA LEU A 38 -15.29 3.74 12.81
C LEU A 38 -15.74 4.09 14.23
N ALA A 39 -15.92 3.11 15.11
CA ALA A 39 -16.22 3.35 16.52
C ALA A 39 -15.08 4.06 17.27
N CYS A 40 -13.84 3.94 16.79
CA CYS A 40 -12.67 4.60 17.36
C CYS A 40 -12.32 5.92 16.66
N ARG A 41 -13.24 6.45 15.86
CA ARG A 41 -13.03 7.68 15.12
C ARG A 41 -12.77 8.86 16.09
N PRO A 42 -11.75 9.69 15.84
CA PRO A 42 -11.36 10.74 16.78
C PRO A 42 -12.32 11.94 16.83
N ASP A 43 -13.08 12.19 15.77
CA ASP A 43 -14.02 13.31 15.66
C ASP A 43 -15.17 13.02 14.67
N ASP A 44 -16.15 13.92 14.60
CA ASP A 44 -17.26 13.88 13.63
C ASP A 44 -16.94 14.63 12.32
N GLY A 45 -15.66 14.83 11.99
CA GLY A 45 -15.24 15.60 10.81
C GLY A 45 -15.54 14.88 9.48
N PRO A 46 -14.89 15.28 8.36
CA PRO A 46 -14.87 14.48 7.13
C PRO A 46 -13.94 13.25 7.28
N VAL A 47 -14.25 12.15 6.60
CA VAL A 47 -13.36 10.96 6.58
C VAL A 47 -12.35 11.09 5.45
N TRP A 48 -11.07 10.99 5.80
CA TRP A 48 -9.97 10.96 4.85
C TRP A 48 -9.32 9.59 4.78
N ILE A 49 -8.90 9.17 3.59
CA ILE A 49 -8.08 7.96 3.37
C ILE A 49 -6.69 8.40 2.93
N PHE A 50 -5.65 7.92 3.61
CA PHE A 50 -4.27 8.18 3.20
C PHE A 50 -3.72 7.05 2.32
N GLY A 51 -3.53 7.34 1.03
CA GLY A 51 -2.87 6.47 0.08
C GLY A 51 -1.37 6.70 0.06
N TYR A 52 -0.59 5.69 0.44
CA TYR A 52 0.88 5.71 0.40
C TYR A 52 1.47 4.72 -0.63
N GLY A 53 0.62 3.95 -1.30
CA GLY A 53 0.99 2.92 -2.27
C GLY A 53 0.07 2.96 -3.48
N SER A 54 -0.50 1.80 -3.86
CA SER A 54 -1.37 1.72 -5.05
C SER A 54 -2.57 2.63 -5.06
N LEU A 55 -3.03 3.09 -3.90
CA LEU A 55 -4.12 4.06 -3.81
C LEU A 55 -3.77 5.39 -4.48
N MET A 56 -2.48 5.76 -4.57
CA MET A 56 -2.05 7.03 -5.19
C MET A 56 -2.38 7.10 -6.69
N TRP A 57 -2.12 6.03 -7.44
CA TRP A 57 -2.41 5.97 -8.89
C TRP A 57 -3.69 5.20 -9.23
N ASN A 58 -4.22 4.43 -8.28
CA ASN A 58 -5.44 3.65 -8.44
C ASN A 58 -6.24 3.71 -7.14
N PRO A 59 -6.96 4.80 -6.83
CA PRO A 59 -7.74 4.91 -5.60
C PRO A 59 -8.92 3.92 -5.58
N ALA A 60 -9.55 3.68 -6.74
CA ALA A 60 -10.73 2.82 -6.90
C ALA A 60 -11.89 3.15 -5.94
N LEU A 61 -11.98 4.40 -5.52
CA LEU A 61 -13.00 4.97 -4.65
C LEU A 61 -13.47 6.32 -5.20
N GLU A 62 -14.67 6.73 -4.84
CA GLU A 62 -15.20 8.07 -5.06
C GLU A 62 -14.70 9.01 -3.96
N PHE A 63 -14.30 10.22 -4.34
CA PHE A 63 -13.80 11.23 -3.41
C PHE A 63 -14.22 12.63 -3.87
N GLU A 64 -14.47 13.52 -2.91
CA GLU A 64 -14.82 14.92 -3.15
C GLU A 64 -13.58 15.78 -3.35
N GLU A 65 -12.49 15.39 -2.71
CA GLU A 65 -11.27 16.17 -2.63
C GLU A 65 -10.06 15.25 -2.51
N SER A 66 -8.95 15.60 -3.15
CA SER A 66 -7.66 14.96 -2.93
C SER A 66 -6.58 15.99 -2.67
N CYS A 67 -5.71 15.74 -1.69
CA CYS A 67 -4.58 16.62 -1.36
C CYS A 67 -3.36 15.77 -1.04
N THR A 68 -2.18 16.19 -1.47
CA THR A 68 -0.94 15.55 -1.03
C THR A 68 -0.64 15.90 0.43
N GLY A 69 0.07 15.03 1.13
CA GLY A 69 0.40 15.26 2.53
C GLY A 69 1.48 14.35 3.06
N THR A 70 1.89 14.62 4.29
CA THR A 70 2.95 13.90 5.00
C THR A 70 2.43 13.31 6.30
N LEU A 71 2.60 11.99 6.44
CA LEU A 71 2.34 11.22 7.64
C LEU A 71 3.64 11.03 8.42
N VAL A 72 3.69 11.50 9.66
CA VAL A 72 4.84 11.35 10.56
C VAL A 72 4.69 10.09 11.41
N GLY A 73 5.81 9.44 11.75
CA GLY A 73 5.83 8.24 12.58
C GLY A 73 5.67 6.94 11.80
N TRP A 74 5.59 7.01 10.46
CA TRP A 74 5.43 5.86 9.58
C TRP A 74 6.28 6.00 8.32
N HIS A 75 6.94 4.92 7.89
CA HIS A 75 7.72 4.86 6.65
C HIS A 75 7.27 3.71 5.77
N ARG A 76 7.38 3.91 4.44
CA ARG A 76 7.15 2.88 3.43
C ARG A 76 8.15 1.73 3.60
N ALA A 77 7.65 0.51 3.60
CA ALA A 77 8.48 -0.68 3.66
C ALA A 77 7.86 -1.85 2.89
N PHE A 78 8.69 -2.56 2.12
CA PHE A 78 8.30 -3.79 1.44
C PHE A 78 8.39 -4.99 2.41
N CYS A 79 7.55 -4.98 3.45
CA CYS A 79 7.57 -5.92 4.58
C CYS A 79 6.41 -6.91 4.61
N LEU A 80 5.52 -6.89 3.61
CA LEU A 80 4.45 -7.87 3.50
C LEU A 80 4.87 -8.99 2.52
N ARG A 81 4.86 -10.25 2.97
CA ARG A 81 5.08 -11.40 2.10
C ARG A 81 3.91 -11.53 1.11
N LEU A 82 4.22 -11.42 -0.18
CA LEU A 82 3.21 -11.42 -1.25
C LEU A 82 3.09 -12.81 -1.87
N THR A 83 2.11 -13.58 -1.43
CA THR A 83 1.85 -14.95 -1.93
C THR A 83 0.72 -15.02 -2.97
N ALA A 84 0.13 -13.88 -3.32
CA ALA A 84 -1.01 -13.76 -4.23
C ALA A 84 -0.95 -12.43 -5.01
N GLY A 85 -1.78 -12.30 -6.04
CA GLY A 85 -1.89 -11.10 -6.87
C GLY A 85 -0.69 -10.93 -7.81
N ARG A 86 0.43 -10.41 -7.30
CA ARG A 86 1.68 -10.21 -8.08
C ARG A 86 2.80 -11.17 -7.68
N GLY A 87 2.46 -12.18 -6.92
CA GLY A 87 3.30 -13.32 -6.56
C GLY A 87 2.46 -14.56 -6.39
N THR A 88 3.11 -15.66 -6.04
CA THR A 88 2.45 -16.94 -5.74
C THR A 88 3.03 -17.56 -4.48
N ALA A 89 2.42 -18.61 -3.93
CA ALA A 89 2.99 -19.36 -2.82
C ALA A 89 4.41 -19.92 -3.14
N CYS A 90 4.62 -20.39 -4.39
CA CYS A 90 5.89 -20.96 -4.85
C CYS A 90 6.93 -19.90 -5.20
N GLN A 91 6.49 -18.72 -5.67
CA GLN A 91 7.34 -17.59 -6.01
C GLN A 91 6.80 -16.33 -5.32
N PRO A 92 7.00 -16.21 -4.00
CA PRO A 92 6.50 -15.10 -3.23
C PRO A 92 7.30 -13.83 -3.53
N GLY A 93 6.59 -12.71 -3.53
CA GLY A 93 7.17 -11.39 -3.60
C GLY A 93 7.23 -10.68 -2.24
N ARG A 94 7.46 -9.37 -2.31
CA ARG A 94 7.31 -8.43 -1.20
C ARG A 94 6.38 -7.30 -1.62
N MET A 95 5.45 -6.95 -0.74
CA MET A 95 4.48 -5.90 -0.96
C MET A 95 4.68 -4.78 0.05
N LEU A 96 4.34 -3.58 -0.39
CA LEU A 96 4.44 -2.36 0.39
C LEU A 96 3.42 -2.35 1.53
N ALA A 97 3.86 -1.91 2.69
CA ALA A 97 3.04 -1.49 3.83
C ALA A 97 3.72 -0.31 4.53
N LEU A 98 3.15 0.16 5.64
CA LEU A 98 3.81 1.11 6.54
C LEU A 98 4.34 0.42 7.79
N LYS A 99 5.58 0.75 8.16
CA LYS A 99 6.21 0.39 9.43
C LYS A 99 6.40 1.64 10.29
N GLU A 100 6.40 1.45 11.60
CA GLU A 100 6.60 2.53 12.56
C GLU A 100 7.97 3.21 12.39
N GLY A 101 8.01 4.52 12.67
CA GLY A 101 9.17 5.39 12.54
C GLY A 101 9.24 6.15 11.22
N GLY A 102 10.00 7.24 11.20
CA GLY A 102 10.23 8.05 9.99
C GLY A 102 9.05 8.93 9.59
N ARG A 103 8.88 9.12 8.29
CA ARG A 103 7.77 9.85 7.67
C ARG A 103 7.49 9.32 6.28
N THR A 104 6.26 9.47 5.82
CA THR A 104 5.81 9.04 4.49
C THR A 104 4.95 10.11 3.85
N THR A 105 5.25 10.46 2.61
CA THR A 105 4.37 11.30 1.78
C THR A 105 3.27 10.46 1.14
N GLY A 106 2.23 11.08 0.63
CA GLY A 106 1.17 10.35 -0.08
C GLY A 106 0.02 11.26 -0.47
N VAL A 107 -1.09 10.65 -0.84
CA VAL A 107 -2.31 11.35 -1.24
C VAL A 107 -3.42 11.06 -0.24
N ALA A 108 -4.02 12.11 0.30
CA ALA A 108 -5.21 12.06 1.11
C ALA A 108 -6.45 12.21 0.22
N TYR A 109 -7.44 11.34 0.37
CA TYR A 109 -8.71 11.40 -0.33
C TYR A 109 -9.85 11.60 0.67
N ARG A 110 -10.63 12.68 0.52
CA ARG A 110 -11.83 12.93 1.30
C ARG A 110 -13.00 12.18 0.70
N LEU A 111 -13.61 11.29 1.46
CA LEU A 111 -14.78 10.53 1.01
C LEU A 111 -16.07 11.38 1.08
N PRO A 112 -17.04 11.18 0.17
CA PRO A 112 -18.33 11.85 0.25
C PRO A 112 -19.16 11.27 1.41
N ASP A 113 -19.76 12.14 2.23
CA ASP A 113 -20.57 11.70 3.37
C ASP A 113 -21.79 10.86 2.92
N ALA A 114 -22.36 11.18 1.76
CA ALA A 114 -23.53 10.51 1.21
C ALA A 114 -23.29 9.04 0.81
N SER A 115 -22.04 8.67 0.49
CA SER A 115 -21.65 7.32 0.06
C SER A 115 -20.56 6.71 0.95
N LEU A 116 -20.29 7.31 2.11
CA LEU A 116 -19.17 6.97 2.98
C LEU A 116 -19.06 5.47 3.31
N GLU A 117 -20.16 4.87 3.79
CA GLU A 117 -20.19 3.45 4.16
C GLU A 117 -19.92 2.53 2.97
N GLN A 118 -20.46 2.88 1.79
CA GLN A 118 -20.25 2.14 0.56
C GLN A 118 -18.78 2.19 0.11
N GLU A 119 -18.17 3.38 0.12
CA GLU A 119 -16.77 3.56 -0.25
C GLU A 119 -15.81 2.84 0.72
N LEU A 120 -16.08 2.94 2.02
CA LEU A 120 -15.30 2.22 3.03
C LEU A 120 -15.46 0.70 2.89
N THR A 121 -16.66 0.20 2.59
CA THR A 121 -16.88 -1.24 2.36
C THR A 121 -16.07 -1.73 1.16
N LEU A 122 -16.01 -0.97 0.07
CA LEU A 122 -15.19 -1.29 -1.11
C LEU A 122 -13.70 -1.24 -0.78
N LEU A 123 -13.27 -0.24 -0.03
CA LEU A 123 -11.88 -0.10 0.41
C LEU A 123 -11.46 -1.27 1.32
N TRP A 124 -12.32 -1.71 2.24
CA TRP A 124 -12.07 -2.88 3.07
C TRP A 124 -11.99 -4.17 2.26
N LYS A 125 -12.85 -4.34 1.24
CA LYS A 125 -12.72 -5.48 0.32
C LYS A 125 -11.37 -5.51 -0.41
N ARG A 126 -10.81 -4.34 -0.69
CA ARG A 126 -9.52 -4.20 -1.39
C ARG A 126 -8.32 -4.40 -0.46
N GLU A 127 -8.28 -3.72 0.68
CA GLU A 127 -7.10 -3.67 1.56
C GLU A 127 -7.13 -4.78 2.63
N MET A 128 -8.31 -5.14 3.13
CA MET A 128 -8.49 -6.09 4.25
C MET A 128 -8.84 -7.51 3.77
N ILE A 129 -8.24 -7.96 2.67
CA ILE A 129 -8.49 -9.30 2.10
C ILE A 129 -7.96 -10.39 3.04
N THR A 130 -6.75 -10.20 3.57
CA THR A 130 -6.08 -11.15 4.46
C THR A 130 -5.96 -10.67 5.90
N GLY A 131 -6.41 -9.44 6.19
CA GLY A 131 -6.19 -8.83 7.50
C GLY A 131 -4.74 -8.47 7.81
N CYS A 132 -3.90 -8.33 6.79
CA CYS A 132 -2.48 -7.99 6.98
C CYS A 132 -2.24 -6.56 7.47
N TYR A 133 -3.25 -5.69 7.38
CA TYR A 133 -3.17 -4.31 7.84
C TYR A 133 -3.99 -4.07 9.10
N LEU A 134 -3.59 -3.07 9.87
CA LEU A 134 -4.38 -2.44 10.93
C LEU A 134 -4.90 -1.10 10.41
N PRO A 135 -6.22 -0.94 10.17
CA PRO A 135 -6.80 0.37 9.90
C PRO A 135 -6.63 1.26 11.13
N THR A 136 -5.93 2.38 10.97
CA THR A 136 -5.51 3.25 12.07
C THR A 136 -5.85 4.70 11.74
N TRP A 137 -6.48 5.40 12.68
CA TRP A 137 -6.67 6.85 12.60
C TRP A 137 -5.36 7.56 12.91
N CYS A 138 -4.90 8.40 12.00
CA CYS A 138 -3.69 9.19 12.16
C CYS A 138 -3.97 10.66 11.84
N GLN A 139 -3.29 11.55 12.56
CA GLN A 139 -3.20 12.94 12.14
C GLN A 139 -2.26 13.05 10.94
N LEU A 140 -2.76 13.66 9.87
CA LEU A 140 -2.04 13.86 8.62
C LEU A 140 -1.94 15.36 8.34
N THR A 141 -0.73 15.84 8.06
CA THR A 141 -0.51 17.21 7.59
C THR A 141 -0.62 17.25 6.07
N LEU A 142 -1.57 18.02 5.55
CA LEU A 142 -1.74 18.25 4.12
C LEU A 142 -0.82 19.37 3.64
N ASP A 143 -0.45 19.34 2.36
CA ASP A 143 0.48 20.30 1.77
C ASP A 143 -0.12 21.73 1.66
N ASP A 144 -1.44 21.87 1.80
CA ASP A 144 -2.11 23.17 1.93
C ASP A 144 -2.16 23.72 3.36
N GLY A 145 -1.52 23.03 4.31
CA GLY A 145 -1.38 23.47 5.70
C GLY A 145 -2.47 22.98 6.64
N ARG A 146 -3.52 22.30 6.14
CA ARG A 146 -4.53 21.67 7.01
C ARG A 146 -3.95 20.45 7.72
N THR A 147 -4.47 20.17 8.91
CA THR A 147 -4.26 18.88 9.58
C THR A 147 -5.60 18.16 9.65
N VAL A 148 -5.65 16.91 9.19
CA VAL A 148 -6.87 16.09 9.11
C VAL A 148 -6.66 14.76 9.81
N ASN A 149 -7.75 14.14 10.28
CA ASN A 149 -7.74 12.75 10.72
C ASN A 149 -8.00 11.84 9.52
N ALA A 150 -7.01 11.00 9.20
CA ALA A 150 -7.07 10.08 8.07
C ALA A 150 -6.98 8.63 8.53
N LEU A 151 -7.73 7.75 7.86
CA LEU A 151 -7.56 6.31 7.95
C LEU A 151 -6.33 5.89 7.14
N VAL A 152 -5.47 5.14 7.81
CA VAL A 152 -4.23 4.61 7.25
C VAL A 152 -4.18 3.11 7.51
N PHE A 153 -3.89 2.32 6.49
CA PHE A 153 -3.68 0.87 6.63
C PHE A 153 -2.20 0.62 6.92
N ILE A 154 -1.83 0.45 8.18
CA ILE A 154 -0.45 0.15 8.58
C ILE A 154 -0.22 -1.38 8.67
N MET A 155 1.01 -1.86 8.61
CA MET A 155 1.29 -3.30 8.74
C MET A 155 0.94 -3.81 10.15
N ASP A 156 0.23 -4.95 10.29
CA ASP A 156 0.17 -5.66 11.58
C ASP A 156 1.46 -6.49 11.77
N PRO A 157 2.35 -6.13 12.72
CA PRO A 157 3.59 -6.87 12.95
C PRO A 157 3.38 -8.29 13.49
N ARG A 158 2.16 -8.64 13.92
CA ARG A 158 1.80 -9.99 14.41
C ARG A 158 1.24 -10.88 13.30
N HIS A 159 0.96 -10.32 12.12
CA HIS A 159 0.37 -11.08 11.03
C HIS A 159 1.37 -12.12 10.46
N PRO A 160 0.96 -13.34 10.12
CA PRO A 160 1.87 -14.38 9.63
C PRO A 160 2.66 -14.03 8.35
N LEU A 161 2.11 -13.13 7.54
CA LEU A 161 2.78 -12.61 6.33
C LEU A 161 3.69 -11.39 6.59
N PHE A 162 3.85 -10.95 7.84
CA PHE A 162 4.81 -9.90 8.17
C PHE A 162 6.24 -10.44 8.09
N GLU A 163 7.10 -9.72 7.37
CA GLU A 163 8.52 -10.01 7.30
C GLU A 163 9.34 -8.75 7.59
N ALA A 164 10.05 -8.77 8.71
CA ALA A 164 10.72 -7.58 9.25
C ALA A 164 11.92 -7.10 8.41
N ASP A 165 12.60 -8.02 7.72
CA ASP A 165 13.78 -7.73 6.91
C ASP A 165 13.41 -7.10 5.57
N THR A 166 13.70 -5.81 5.46
CA THR A 166 13.37 -4.97 4.31
C THR A 166 14.61 -4.52 3.55
N ARG A 167 15.79 -5.09 3.84
CA ARG A 167 17.04 -4.71 3.19
C ARG A 167 16.99 -5.08 1.70
N ALA A 168 17.40 -4.16 0.82
CA ALA A 168 17.31 -4.33 -0.63
C ALA A 168 17.92 -5.65 -1.12
N GLN A 169 19.07 -6.04 -0.59
CA GLN A 169 19.74 -7.32 -0.92
C GLN A 169 18.90 -8.57 -0.65
N VAL A 170 17.96 -8.52 0.30
CA VAL A 170 17.09 -9.64 0.68
C VAL A 170 15.83 -9.64 -0.16
N ILE A 171 15.19 -8.47 -0.30
CA ILE A 171 13.87 -8.37 -0.92
C ILE A 171 13.90 -8.16 -2.44
N ALA A 172 14.97 -7.59 -3.00
CA ALA A 172 15.05 -7.33 -4.44
C ALA A 172 15.02 -8.60 -5.30
N PRO A 173 15.71 -9.71 -4.96
CA PRO A 173 15.59 -10.97 -5.72
C PRO A 173 14.17 -11.53 -5.73
N LEU A 174 13.44 -11.40 -4.61
CA LEU A 174 12.04 -11.82 -4.51
C LEU A 174 11.16 -10.96 -5.40
N ILE A 175 11.29 -9.62 -5.34
CA ILE A 175 10.51 -8.70 -6.15
C ILE A 175 10.81 -8.86 -7.66
N ALA A 176 12.06 -9.10 -8.03
CA ALA A 176 12.48 -9.26 -9.43
C ALA A 176 11.91 -10.54 -10.07
N THR A 177 11.70 -11.60 -9.28
CA THR A 177 11.25 -12.92 -9.79
C THR A 177 9.75 -13.15 -9.63
N ALA A 178 9.11 -12.50 -8.66
CA ALA A 178 7.70 -12.72 -8.34
C ALA A 178 6.77 -12.21 -9.45
N SER A 179 5.84 -13.09 -9.86
CA SER A 179 4.81 -12.83 -10.85
C SER A 179 3.52 -13.54 -10.48
N GLY A 180 2.38 -12.92 -10.76
CA GLY A 180 1.06 -13.48 -10.53
C GLY A 180 0.00 -12.91 -11.48
N PRO A 181 -1.29 -13.24 -11.28
CA PRO A 181 -2.39 -12.82 -12.16
C PRO A 181 -2.52 -11.31 -12.38
N LEU A 182 -2.04 -10.48 -11.44
CA LEU A 182 -2.09 -9.03 -11.51
C LEU A 182 -0.82 -8.39 -12.12
N GLY A 183 0.10 -9.21 -12.64
CA GLY A 183 1.38 -8.79 -13.19
C GLY A 183 2.56 -9.11 -12.26
N THR A 184 3.72 -8.54 -12.55
CA THR A 184 4.94 -8.78 -11.74
C THR A 184 4.96 -7.90 -10.50
N ASN A 185 5.70 -8.33 -9.48
CA ASN A 185 5.94 -7.51 -8.30
C ASN A 185 6.85 -6.32 -8.62
N ALA A 186 7.83 -6.48 -9.53
CA ALA A 186 8.66 -5.38 -10.01
C ALA A 186 7.84 -4.26 -10.70
N GLN A 187 6.82 -4.60 -11.49
CA GLN A 187 5.91 -3.61 -12.07
C GLN A 187 5.25 -2.73 -11.00
N TYR A 188 4.87 -3.30 -9.86
CA TYR A 188 4.33 -2.51 -8.74
C TYR A 188 5.35 -1.52 -8.19
N LEU A 189 6.60 -1.97 -7.97
CA LEU A 189 7.67 -1.12 -7.46
C LEU A 189 7.95 0.06 -8.41
N PHE A 190 7.95 -0.19 -9.72
CA PHE A 190 8.19 0.86 -10.71
C PHE A 190 6.99 1.79 -10.90
N SER A 191 5.75 1.30 -10.79
CA SER A 191 4.58 2.18 -10.72
C SER A 191 4.63 3.10 -9.50
N LEU A 192 5.10 2.60 -8.36
CA LEU A 192 5.30 3.41 -7.16
C LEU A 192 6.38 4.49 -7.39
N GLU A 193 7.55 4.13 -7.92
CA GLU A 193 8.61 5.10 -8.29
C GLU A 193 8.09 6.20 -9.22
N GLN A 194 7.37 5.82 -10.27
CA GLN A 194 6.81 6.74 -11.25
C GLN A 194 5.81 7.69 -10.61
N GLU A 195 4.91 7.17 -9.76
CA GLU A 195 3.87 7.97 -9.13
C GLU A 195 4.44 8.95 -8.11
N LEU A 196 5.45 8.53 -7.34
CA LEU A 196 6.18 9.43 -6.44
C LEU A 196 6.83 10.57 -7.23
N SER A 197 7.53 10.23 -8.32
CA SER A 197 8.16 11.22 -9.18
C SER A 197 7.14 12.20 -9.78
N ARG A 198 5.98 11.70 -10.24
CA ARG A 198 4.89 12.51 -10.80
C ARG A 198 4.32 13.51 -9.79
N LEU A 199 4.24 13.10 -8.52
CA LEU A 199 3.76 13.94 -7.42
C LEU A 199 4.87 14.82 -6.79
N GLY A 200 6.11 14.77 -7.31
CA GLY A 200 7.24 15.51 -6.75
C GLY A 200 7.70 15.00 -5.37
N MET A 201 7.36 13.75 -5.04
CA MET A 201 7.70 13.10 -3.77
C MET A 201 8.99 12.29 -3.90
N GLN A 202 9.85 12.35 -2.90
CA GLN A 202 11.04 11.50 -2.79
C GLN A 202 10.90 10.51 -1.64
N ASP A 203 11.44 9.31 -1.84
CA ASP A 203 11.49 8.25 -0.83
C ASP A 203 12.85 7.58 -0.87
N ASP A 204 13.75 8.05 -0.01
CA ASP A 204 15.14 7.58 0.04
C ASP A 204 15.25 6.09 0.37
N CYS A 205 14.29 5.55 1.12
CA CYS A 205 14.26 4.13 1.48
C CYS A 205 13.97 3.22 0.29
N LEU A 206 13.34 3.74 -0.78
CA LEU A 206 13.03 2.96 -1.98
C LEU A 206 14.14 2.99 -3.03
N ASN A 207 14.99 4.02 -3.02
CA ASN A 207 16.01 4.22 -4.07
C ASN A 207 16.95 3.02 -4.23
N GLU A 208 17.49 2.49 -3.13
CA GLU A 208 18.39 1.32 -3.17
C GLU A 208 17.67 0.07 -3.70
N LEU A 209 16.42 -0.11 -3.29
CA LEU A 209 15.59 -1.24 -3.72
C LEU A 209 15.32 -1.19 -5.23
N ILE A 210 14.90 -0.05 -5.74
CA ILE A 210 14.62 0.18 -7.16
C ILE A 210 15.86 -0.11 -8.01
N VAL A 211 17.01 0.49 -7.65
CA VAL A 211 18.27 0.29 -8.36
C VAL A 211 18.67 -1.18 -8.38
N THR A 212 18.51 -1.87 -7.25
CA THR A 212 18.85 -3.30 -7.13
C THR A 212 17.93 -4.17 -8.00
N VAL A 213 16.62 -3.92 -8.00
CA VAL A 213 15.66 -4.66 -8.85
C VAL A 213 15.93 -4.41 -10.33
N LYS A 214 16.13 -3.16 -10.77
CA LYS A 214 16.47 -2.83 -12.18
C LYS A 214 17.73 -3.57 -12.64
N ARG A 215 18.77 -3.59 -11.80
CA ARG A 215 20.02 -4.33 -12.07
C ARG A 215 19.79 -5.84 -12.21
N LEU A 216 18.96 -6.44 -11.36
CA LEU A 216 18.64 -7.86 -11.43
C LEU A 216 17.83 -8.23 -12.68
N LEU A 217 17.01 -7.31 -13.18
CA LEU A 217 16.23 -7.46 -14.41
C LEU A 217 17.04 -7.17 -15.70
N GLY A 218 18.28 -6.69 -15.56
CA GLY A 218 19.12 -6.32 -16.69
C GLY A 218 18.72 -5.00 -17.37
N GLU A 219 17.95 -4.15 -16.68
CA GLU A 219 17.59 -2.82 -17.18
C GLU A 219 18.76 -1.84 -17.01
N VAL A 220 18.97 -0.98 -18.01
CA VAL A 220 20.02 0.05 -17.98
C VAL A 220 19.63 1.12 -16.96
N LEU A 221 20.43 1.25 -15.90
CA LEU A 221 20.27 2.33 -14.91
C LEU A 221 20.60 3.68 -15.58
N PRO A 222 19.82 4.76 -15.32
CA PRO A 222 20.23 6.10 -15.73
C PRO A 222 21.59 6.43 -15.09
N GLU A 223 22.55 6.90 -15.88
CA GLU A 223 23.84 7.39 -15.37
C GLU A 223 23.58 8.57 -14.42
N GLY A 224 23.84 8.40 -13.12
CA GLY A 224 23.62 9.48 -12.15
C GLY A 224 23.75 9.13 -10.68
N VAL A 225 23.73 7.85 -10.28
CA VAL A 225 23.97 7.48 -8.88
C VAL A 225 25.48 7.44 -8.63
N MET A 226 26.00 8.56 -8.14
CA MET A 226 27.37 8.69 -7.62
C MET A 226 27.63 7.57 -6.59
N ARG A 227 28.61 6.71 -6.88
CA ARG A 227 29.17 5.78 -5.90
C ARG A 227 29.86 6.60 -4.81
N PRO A 228 29.63 6.37 -3.51
CA PRO A 228 30.52 6.90 -2.50
C PRO A 228 31.88 6.22 -2.67
N GLY A 229 32.86 6.99 -3.16
CA GLY A 229 34.25 6.60 -3.13
C GLY A 229 34.71 6.55 -1.68
N PHE A 230 35.13 5.38 -1.23
CA PHE A 230 35.96 5.27 -0.04
C PHE A 230 37.34 5.85 -0.36
N ALA A 231 37.71 6.91 0.33
CA ALA A 231 39.08 7.38 0.52
C ALA A 231 39.34 7.42 2.02
#